data_AF-A0A426CP22-F1
#
_entry.id   AF-A0A426CP22-F1
#
_cell.length_a   1.000
_cell.length_b   1.000
_cell.length_c   1.000
_cell.angle_alpha   90.00
_cell.angle_beta   90.00
_cell.angle_gamma   90.00
#
_symmetry.space_group_name_H-M   'P 1'
#
loop_
_entity.id
_entity.type
_entity.pdbx_description
1 polymer ?
#
loop_
_entity_poly.entity_id
_entity_poly.type
_entity_poly.pdbx_seq_one_letter_code
_entity_poly.pdbx_strand_id
1 'polypeptide(L)'
;MNRAPLLFLGIFVTLAFSWTGIVLTNQISYGKLTPVRDDDEGKSYPLQLPGAAARGKEVYREMGCVYCHTQQVRRPGYGVDIERGWGERQSVARDYIREQRVYLGTMRTGPDLRNVGARYAGQGGIDWHMKHLYDPVLTSPGSIMQPYRFLFDYKPVVGEPSAKAIDRLFTAEEKARYGLDKPGYELVPSQRAQDLVQYLLSLNDSYTYPEEARRVYVEPPPPKTDKPADATVQPADKAEPATKEDKK
;
A
#
# COMPACT_ATOMS: atom_id res chain seq x y z
N MET A 1 -16.63 58.04 -19.04
CA MET A 1 -17.25 57.13 -18.04
C MET A 1 -16.14 56.34 -17.36
N ASN A 2 -15.82 56.64 -16.10
CA ASN A 2 -14.71 55.98 -15.38
C ASN A 2 -15.19 54.66 -14.78
N ARG A 3 -15.02 53.55 -15.53
CA ARG A 3 -15.33 52.19 -15.04
C ARG A 3 -14.18 51.55 -14.26
N ALA A 4 -13.06 52.25 -14.10
CA ALA A 4 -11.90 51.74 -13.38
C ALA A 4 -12.21 51.24 -11.94
N PRO A 5 -13.03 51.94 -11.12
CA PRO A 5 -13.40 51.44 -9.79
C PRO A 5 -14.22 50.14 -9.83
N LEU A 6 -15.12 50.01 -10.80
CA LEU A 6 -15.93 48.81 -11.00
C LEU A 6 -15.08 47.62 -11.45
N LEU A 7 -14.14 47.84 -12.38
CA LEU A 7 -13.20 46.81 -12.83
C LEU A 7 -12.28 46.36 -11.68
N PHE A 8 -11.75 47.30 -10.90
CA PHE A 8 -10.94 47.00 -9.73
C PHE A 8 -11.71 46.15 -8.72
N LEU A 9 -12.95 46.56 -8.37
CA LEU A 9 -13.78 45.82 -7.43
C LEU A 9 -14.06 44.40 -7.93
N GLY A 10 -14.39 44.24 -9.22
CA GLY A 10 -14.62 42.92 -9.82
C GLY A 10 -13.39 42.01 -9.71
N ILE A 11 -12.22 42.51 -10.13
CA ILE A 11 -10.95 41.76 -10.05
C ILE A 11 -10.62 41.40 -8.60
N PHE A 12 -10.73 42.36 -7.69
CA PHE A 12 -10.47 42.14 -6.27
C PHE A 12 -11.39 41.06 -5.69
N VAL A 13 -12.69 41.12 -5.95
CA VAL A 13 -13.65 40.12 -5.46
C VAL A 13 -13.36 38.74 -6.03
N THR A 14 -13.04 38.62 -7.32
CA THR A 14 -12.66 37.33 -7.92
C THR A 14 -11.41 36.74 -7.27
N LEU A 15 -10.37 37.55 -7.06
CA LEU A 15 -9.14 37.10 -6.41
C LEU A 15 -9.37 36.76 -4.93
N ALA A 16 -10.12 37.58 -4.20
CA ALA A 16 -10.44 37.35 -2.80
C ALA A 16 -11.30 36.09 -2.61
N PHE A 17 -12.28 35.86 -3.49
CA PHE A 17 -13.10 34.65 -3.46
C PHE A 17 -12.27 33.41 -3.78
N SER A 18 -11.40 33.48 -4.80
CA SER A 18 -10.48 32.39 -5.14
C SER A 18 -9.53 32.07 -3.98
N TRP A 19 -8.91 33.09 -3.38
CA TRP A 19 -8.03 32.93 -2.22
C TRP A 19 -8.78 32.34 -1.01
N THR A 20 -9.99 32.82 -0.74
CA THR A 20 -10.81 32.31 0.37
C THR A 20 -11.18 30.85 0.14
N GLY A 21 -11.64 30.50 -1.06
CA GLY A 21 -12.01 29.14 -1.42
C GLY A 21 -10.85 28.16 -1.31
N ILE A 22 -9.65 28.54 -1.79
CA ILE A 22 -8.49 27.66 -1.84
C ILE A 22 -7.69 27.67 -0.54
N VAL A 23 -7.35 28.84 0.00
CA VAL A 23 -6.43 28.94 1.15
C VAL A 23 -7.19 28.81 2.47
N LEU A 24 -8.23 29.63 2.67
CA LEU A 24 -8.92 29.68 3.95
C LEU A 24 -9.67 28.37 4.26
N THR A 25 -10.38 27.81 3.28
CA THR A 25 -11.12 26.55 3.46
C THR A 25 -10.20 25.39 3.84
N ASN A 26 -9.04 25.26 3.18
CA ASN A 26 -8.07 24.21 3.51
C ASN A 26 -7.45 24.44 4.89
N GLN A 27 -7.14 25.69 5.26
CA GLN A 27 -6.63 26.01 6.59
C GLN A 27 -7.63 25.71 7.70
N ILE A 28 -8.92 25.97 7.47
CA ILE A 28 -10.00 25.62 8.40
C ILE A 28 -10.19 24.11 8.49
N SER A 29 -10.08 23.39 7.37
CA SER A 29 -10.37 21.95 7.30
C SER A 29 -9.24 21.08 7.85
N TYR A 30 -7.99 21.35 7.44
CA TYR A 30 -6.84 20.48 7.73
C TYR A 30 -5.70 21.21 8.46
N GLY A 31 -5.63 22.54 8.35
CA GLY A 31 -4.54 23.34 8.92
C GLY A 31 -4.44 23.32 10.45
N LYS A 32 -5.46 22.78 11.14
CA LYS A 32 -5.49 22.60 12.60
C LYS A 32 -5.17 21.17 13.05
N LEU A 33 -4.87 20.25 12.13
CA LEU A 33 -4.55 18.88 12.50
C LEU A 33 -3.20 18.81 13.21
N THR A 34 -3.20 18.24 14.41
CA THR A 34 -2.02 17.98 15.22
C THR A 34 -1.82 16.47 15.42
N PRO A 35 -0.63 15.99 15.79
CA PRO A 35 -0.47 14.62 16.22
C PRO A 35 -1.40 14.30 17.40
N VAL A 36 -1.93 13.08 17.44
CA VAL A 36 -2.70 12.57 18.59
C VAL A 36 -1.75 11.80 19.48
N ARG A 37 -1.74 12.13 20.77
CA ARG A 37 -0.98 11.40 21.77
C ARG A 37 -1.78 10.17 22.21
N ASP A 38 -1.09 9.04 22.19
CA ASP A 38 -1.54 7.80 22.80
C ASP A 38 -0.92 7.74 24.21
N ASP A 39 -1.77 7.76 25.22
CA ASP A 39 -1.34 7.78 26.62
C ASP A 39 -0.87 6.40 27.11
N ASP A 40 -1.34 5.31 26.49
CA ASP A 40 -0.96 3.94 26.84
C ASP A 40 0.46 3.64 26.35
N GLU A 41 0.77 4.06 25.11
CA GLU A 41 2.11 3.89 24.52
C GLU A 41 3.07 5.06 24.79
N GLY A 42 2.56 6.19 25.28
CA GLY A 42 3.32 7.43 25.49
C GLY A 42 3.84 8.08 24.19
N LYS A 43 3.37 7.63 23.01
CA LYS A 43 3.79 8.09 21.69
C LYS A 43 2.79 9.09 21.10
N SER A 44 3.16 9.73 20.00
CA SER A 44 2.26 10.64 19.28
C SER A 44 2.24 10.33 17.79
N TYR A 45 1.04 10.03 17.29
CA TYR A 45 0.79 9.56 15.94
C TYR A 45 0.31 10.69 15.00
N PRO A 46 0.71 10.69 13.72
CA PRO A 46 1.59 9.72 13.07
C PRO A 46 3.01 9.81 13.64
N LEU A 47 3.77 8.73 13.60
CA LEU A 47 5.16 8.73 14.07
C LEU A 47 6.04 9.61 13.18
N GLN A 48 7.10 10.18 13.75
CA GLN A 48 8.11 10.86 12.93
C GLN A 48 8.86 9.81 12.10
N LEU A 49 9.02 10.08 10.80
CA LEU A 49 9.75 9.19 9.91
C LEU A 49 11.24 9.14 10.32
N PRO A 50 11.82 7.97 10.67
CA PRO A 50 13.23 7.86 11.01
C PRO A 50 14.15 8.26 9.85
N GLY A 51 15.38 8.69 10.14
CA GLY A 51 16.31 9.19 9.11
C GLY A 51 16.58 8.22 7.95
N ALA A 52 16.66 6.92 8.21
CA ALA A 52 16.81 5.89 7.16
C ALA A 52 15.54 5.76 6.30
N ALA A 53 14.35 5.76 6.93
CA ALA A 53 13.08 5.73 6.22
C ALA A 53 12.82 7.01 5.41
N ALA A 54 13.30 8.17 5.88
CA ALA A 54 13.24 9.41 5.11
C ALA A 54 14.08 9.33 3.82
N ARG A 55 15.30 8.77 3.88
CA ARG A 55 16.09 8.49 2.66
C ARG A 55 15.41 7.43 1.78
N GLY A 56 14.82 6.41 2.39
CA GLY A 56 14.07 5.38 1.67
C GLY A 56 12.86 5.90 0.92
N LYS A 57 12.18 6.90 1.46
CA LYS A 57 11.08 7.62 0.81
C LYS A 57 11.54 8.33 -0.47
N GLU A 58 12.77 8.85 -0.48
CA GLU A 58 13.36 9.43 -1.68
C GLU A 58 13.68 8.36 -2.73
N VAL A 59 14.20 7.19 -2.30
CA VAL A 59 14.38 6.04 -3.20
C VAL A 59 13.03 5.57 -3.78
N TYR A 60 11.98 5.49 -2.95
CA TYR A 60 10.61 5.16 -3.41
C TYR A 60 10.12 6.12 -4.51
N ARG A 61 10.43 7.42 -4.38
CA ARG A 61 10.14 8.42 -5.41
C ARG A 61 10.95 8.16 -6.69
N GLU A 62 12.26 7.97 -6.55
CA GLU A 62 13.18 7.76 -7.68
C GLU A 62 12.84 6.50 -8.49
N MET A 63 12.39 5.44 -7.82
CA MET A 63 11.98 4.19 -8.47
C MET A 63 10.58 4.28 -9.10
N GLY A 64 9.86 5.39 -8.91
CA GLY A 64 8.52 5.57 -9.47
C GLY A 64 7.47 4.62 -8.87
N CYS A 65 7.68 4.11 -7.65
CA CYS A 65 6.78 3.13 -7.03
C CYS A 65 5.33 3.65 -6.93
N VAL A 66 5.14 4.96 -6.81
CA VAL A 66 3.84 5.64 -6.75
C VAL A 66 2.97 5.44 -8.00
N TYR A 67 3.58 5.09 -9.14
CA TYR A 67 2.83 4.83 -10.38
C TYR A 67 2.07 3.51 -10.35
N CYS A 68 2.51 2.55 -9.52
CA CYS A 68 1.87 1.24 -9.42
C CYS A 68 1.18 1.01 -8.06
N HIS A 69 1.61 1.72 -7.02
CA HIS A 69 1.16 1.53 -5.66
C HIS A 69 0.57 2.81 -5.09
N THR A 70 -0.60 2.69 -4.48
CA THR A 70 -1.16 3.75 -3.65
C THR A 70 -0.63 3.66 -2.21
N GLN A 71 -0.69 4.79 -1.49
CA GLN A 71 -0.54 4.84 -0.05
C GLN A 71 -1.75 5.54 0.57
N GLN A 72 -2.92 4.95 0.34
CA GLN A 72 -4.19 5.45 0.83
C GLN A 72 -5.20 4.30 0.91
N VAL A 73 -5.40 3.74 2.10
CA VAL A 73 -6.43 2.72 2.33
C VAL A 73 -7.80 3.39 2.21
N ARG A 74 -8.65 2.88 1.31
CA ARG A 74 -9.97 3.47 1.06
C ARG A 74 -10.91 3.22 2.23
N ARG A 75 -11.86 4.14 2.39
CA ARG A 75 -13.01 4.02 3.27
C ARG A 75 -13.80 2.74 2.97
N PRO A 76 -14.26 1.99 3.99
CA PRO A 76 -15.21 0.90 3.79
C PRO A 76 -16.40 1.34 2.93
N GLY A 77 -16.87 0.46 2.04
CA GLY A 77 -17.91 0.77 1.05
C GLY A 77 -17.43 1.47 -0.22
N TYR A 78 -16.17 1.95 -0.26
CA TYR A 78 -15.56 2.57 -1.45
C TYR A 78 -14.42 1.71 -2.04
N GLY A 79 -14.49 0.41 -1.83
CA GLY A 79 -13.49 -0.57 -2.25
C GLY A 79 -13.42 -1.74 -1.28
N VAL A 80 -12.48 -2.64 -1.53
CA VAL A 80 -12.29 -3.88 -0.77
C VAL A 80 -10.90 -3.92 -0.11
N ASP A 81 -10.36 -2.75 0.25
CA ASP A 81 -8.96 -2.64 0.72
C ASP A 81 -8.75 -3.34 2.06
N ILE A 82 -9.73 -3.20 2.97
CA ILE A 82 -9.71 -3.87 4.28
C ILE A 82 -9.94 -5.38 4.10
N GLU A 83 -10.86 -5.79 3.23
CA GLU A 83 -11.09 -7.21 2.91
C GLU A 83 -9.86 -7.89 2.29
N ARG A 84 -9.09 -7.15 1.49
CA ARG A 84 -7.78 -7.59 0.95
C ARG A 84 -6.66 -7.58 1.99
N GLY A 85 -6.93 -7.13 3.22
CA GLY A 85 -5.95 -6.98 4.29
C GLY A 85 -4.86 -5.98 3.96
N TRP A 86 -5.16 -4.90 3.22
CA TRP A 86 -4.17 -3.86 2.91
C TRP A 86 -4.02 -2.82 4.01
N GLY A 87 -5.00 -2.75 4.92
CA GLY A 87 -4.96 -1.97 6.14
C GLY A 87 -6.12 -2.36 7.05
N GLU A 88 -5.99 -2.03 8.34
CA GLU A 88 -7.01 -2.33 9.35
C GLU A 88 -8.11 -1.25 9.38
N ARG A 89 -7.78 -0.05 8.88
CA ARG A 89 -8.67 1.10 8.80
C ARG A 89 -8.42 1.93 7.54
N GLN A 90 -9.38 2.80 7.25
CA GLN A 90 -9.25 3.81 6.19
C GLN A 90 -8.17 4.85 6.54
N SER A 91 -7.44 5.33 5.54
CA SER A 91 -6.54 6.47 5.73
C SER A 91 -7.32 7.76 5.93
N VAL A 92 -6.81 8.62 6.80
CA VAL A 92 -7.36 9.96 7.11
C VAL A 92 -6.29 11.03 6.91
N ALA A 93 -6.70 12.29 6.78
CA ALA A 93 -5.77 13.40 6.55
C ALA A 93 -4.66 13.50 7.62
N ARG A 94 -4.95 13.09 8.86
CA ARG A 94 -4.00 13.14 9.98
C ARG A 94 -2.80 12.21 9.78
N ASP A 95 -2.96 11.10 9.06
CA ASP A 95 -1.88 10.15 8.74
C ASP A 95 -0.71 10.83 8.01
N TYR A 96 -0.98 11.93 7.32
CA TYR A 96 -0.03 12.60 6.42
C TYR A 96 0.54 13.91 6.97
N ILE A 97 0.17 14.36 8.18
CA ILE A 97 0.52 15.72 8.67
C ILE A 97 2.02 15.93 8.90
N ARG A 98 2.78 14.85 9.07
CA ARG A 98 4.25 14.89 9.20
C ARG A 98 4.97 14.71 7.87
N GLU A 99 4.25 14.51 6.78
CA GLU A 99 4.82 14.31 5.46
C GLU A 99 4.88 15.61 4.67
N GLN A 100 6.10 16.05 4.33
CA GLN A 100 6.27 17.22 3.46
C GLN A 100 5.72 17.02 2.04
N ARG A 101 5.82 15.78 1.52
CA ARG A 101 5.24 15.37 0.25
C ARG A 101 4.49 14.06 0.43
N VAL A 102 3.24 14.02 0.03
CA VAL A 102 2.36 12.87 0.19
C VAL A 102 2.34 12.04 -1.11
N TYR A 103 2.43 10.71 -0.98
CA TYR A 103 2.40 9.77 -2.12
C TYR A 103 1.12 8.93 -2.12
N LEU A 104 -0.04 9.57 -2.28
CA LEU A 104 -1.34 8.86 -2.31
C LEU A 104 -1.41 7.83 -3.44
N GLY A 105 -0.82 8.13 -4.59
CA GLY A 105 -0.92 7.34 -5.82
C GLY A 105 -2.25 7.51 -6.53
N THR A 106 -2.30 7.16 -7.82
CA THR A 106 -3.52 7.26 -8.65
C THR A 106 -3.93 5.95 -9.31
N MET A 107 -3.01 4.97 -9.36
CA MET A 107 -3.22 3.65 -9.96
C MET A 107 -2.80 2.55 -8.99
N ARG A 108 -3.47 1.39 -9.12
CA ARG A 108 -3.29 0.23 -8.24
C ARG A 108 -3.01 -1.02 -9.05
N THR A 109 -1.92 -0.96 -9.81
CA THR A 109 -1.37 -2.13 -10.49
C THR A 109 -0.84 -3.14 -9.46
N GLY A 110 -0.21 -2.64 -8.40
CA GLY A 110 0.15 -3.41 -7.22
C GLY A 110 -0.72 -3.09 -5.99
N PRO A 111 -0.51 -3.79 -4.86
CA PRO A 111 -1.22 -3.52 -3.61
C PRO A 111 -1.00 -2.12 -3.07
N ASP A 112 -1.96 -1.62 -2.29
CA ASP A 112 -1.73 -0.44 -1.45
C ASP A 112 -0.63 -0.74 -0.41
N LEU A 113 0.24 0.25 -0.17
CA LEU A 113 1.41 0.11 0.68
C LEU A 113 1.31 0.90 2.00
N ARG A 114 0.23 1.64 2.23
CA ARG A 114 0.13 2.55 3.38
C ARG A 114 0.31 1.86 4.73
N ASN A 115 -0.12 0.60 4.83
CA ASN A 115 0.02 -0.21 6.03
C ASN A 115 0.89 -1.47 5.79
N VAL A 116 1.83 -1.42 4.83
CA VAL A 116 2.66 -2.59 4.53
C VAL A 116 3.60 -2.98 5.67
N GLY A 117 4.07 -2.00 6.47
CA GLY A 117 4.89 -2.26 7.65
C GLY A 117 4.17 -3.05 8.74
N ALA A 118 2.86 -2.85 8.90
CA ALA A 118 2.05 -3.65 9.83
C ALA A 118 1.97 -5.12 9.40
N ARG A 119 1.99 -5.39 8.09
CA ARG A 119 1.87 -6.74 7.51
C ARG A 119 3.17 -7.53 7.49
N TYR A 120 4.31 -6.83 7.46
CA TYR A 120 5.63 -7.40 7.31
C TYR A 120 6.55 -6.96 8.45
N ALA A 121 6.14 -7.22 9.70
CA ALA A 121 6.94 -6.83 10.86
C ALA A 121 8.18 -7.73 11.07
N GLY A 122 9.21 -7.16 11.69
CA GLY A 122 10.41 -7.88 12.12
C GLY A 122 11.32 -8.37 10.99
N GLN A 123 12.23 -9.29 11.32
CA GLN A 123 13.27 -9.74 10.38
C GLN A 123 12.71 -10.48 9.16
N GLY A 124 11.65 -11.28 9.34
CA GLY A 124 11.00 -11.97 8.22
C GLY A 124 10.42 -11.01 7.18
N GLY A 125 9.90 -9.87 7.61
CA GLY A 125 9.41 -8.82 6.71
C GLY A 125 10.53 -8.09 5.97
N ILE A 126 11.64 -7.80 6.66
CA ILE A 126 12.86 -7.25 6.02
C ILE A 126 13.33 -8.20 4.92
N ASP A 127 13.46 -9.49 5.24
CA ASP A 127 13.90 -10.54 4.33
C ASP A 127 12.96 -10.68 3.13
N TRP A 128 11.64 -10.68 3.37
CA TRP A 128 10.63 -10.72 2.31
C TRP A 128 10.78 -9.53 1.36
N HIS A 129 10.89 -8.31 1.89
CA HIS A 129 11.05 -7.12 1.05
C HIS A 129 12.36 -7.11 0.27
N MET A 130 13.48 -7.56 0.86
CA MET A 130 14.75 -7.68 0.14
C MET A 130 14.63 -8.65 -1.04
N LYS A 131 14.05 -9.83 -0.82
CA LYS A 131 13.84 -10.82 -1.87
C LYS A 131 12.84 -10.33 -2.93
N HIS A 132 11.75 -9.69 -2.52
CA HIS A 132 10.73 -9.12 -3.40
C HIS A 132 11.29 -8.00 -4.27
N LEU A 133 12.10 -7.09 -3.73
CA LEU A 133 12.74 -6.03 -4.51
C LEU A 133 13.79 -6.56 -5.48
N TYR A 134 14.50 -7.64 -5.12
CA TYR A 134 15.44 -8.29 -6.03
C TYR A 134 14.70 -8.88 -7.25
N ASP A 135 13.67 -9.69 -7.00
CA ASP A 135 12.78 -10.18 -8.04
C ASP A 135 11.37 -10.47 -7.46
N PRO A 136 10.36 -9.68 -7.81
CA PRO A 136 9.01 -9.81 -7.25
C PRO A 136 8.37 -11.18 -7.51
N VAL A 137 8.75 -11.87 -8.59
CA VAL A 137 8.18 -13.18 -8.94
C VAL A 137 8.56 -14.26 -7.93
N LEU A 138 9.67 -14.08 -7.19
CA LEU A 138 10.14 -15.05 -6.19
C LEU A 138 9.29 -15.10 -4.92
N THR A 139 8.57 -14.03 -4.63
CA THR A 139 7.73 -13.91 -3.43
C THR A 139 6.26 -13.77 -3.78
N SER A 140 5.95 -13.39 -5.02
CA SER A 140 4.60 -13.23 -5.56
C SER A 140 4.57 -13.79 -6.97
N PRO A 141 4.32 -15.10 -7.15
CA PRO A 141 4.26 -15.73 -8.46
C PRO A 141 3.27 -15.01 -9.39
N GLY A 142 3.69 -14.71 -10.62
CA GLY A 142 2.89 -13.94 -11.58
C GLY A 142 2.90 -12.43 -11.37
N SER A 143 3.72 -11.90 -10.46
CA SER A 143 3.89 -10.45 -10.31
C SER A 143 4.39 -9.80 -11.61
N ILE A 144 3.80 -8.66 -11.95
CA ILE A 144 4.20 -7.80 -13.07
C ILE A 144 5.09 -6.63 -12.63
N MET A 145 5.40 -6.53 -11.33
CA MET A 145 6.32 -5.54 -10.79
C MET A 145 7.73 -5.76 -11.36
N GLN A 146 8.39 -4.68 -11.73
CA GLN A 146 9.75 -4.76 -12.27
C GLN A 146 10.77 -5.10 -11.17
N PRO A 147 11.78 -5.93 -11.46
CA PRO A 147 12.82 -6.27 -10.50
C PRO A 147 13.81 -5.10 -10.34
N TYR A 148 14.18 -4.78 -9.10
CA TYR A 148 15.17 -3.74 -8.77
C TYR A 148 16.54 -4.34 -8.45
N ARG A 149 17.00 -5.30 -9.25
CA ARG A 149 18.29 -6.00 -9.05
C ARG A 149 19.49 -5.08 -8.96
N PHE A 150 19.44 -3.92 -9.64
CA PHE A 150 20.51 -2.92 -9.60
C PHE A 150 20.69 -2.26 -8.23
N LEU A 151 19.79 -2.50 -7.27
CA LEU A 151 19.98 -2.10 -5.88
C LEU A 151 20.81 -3.12 -5.08
N PHE A 152 21.28 -4.20 -5.70
CA PHE A 152 22.00 -5.29 -5.05
C PHE A 152 23.29 -5.58 -5.82
N ASP A 153 24.38 -5.77 -5.07
CA ASP A 153 25.71 -6.01 -5.62
C ASP A 153 26.12 -7.45 -5.34
N TYR A 154 26.44 -8.18 -6.41
CA TYR A 154 27.03 -9.51 -6.30
C TYR A 154 28.55 -9.41 -6.43
N LYS A 155 29.27 -9.65 -5.34
CA LYS A 155 30.70 -9.35 -5.22
C LYS A 155 31.47 -10.45 -4.50
N PRO A 156 32.80 -10.57 -4.71
CA PRO A 156 33.61 -11.52 -3.95
C PRO A 156 33.64 -11.13 -2.47
N VAL A 157 33.61 -12.13 -1.60
CA VAL A 157 33.82 -11.99 -0.16
C VAL A 157 35.29 -11.66 0.09
N VAL A 158 35.55 -10.58 0.82
CA VAL A 158 36.91 -10.18 1.21
C VAL A 158 37.04 -10.31 2.72
N GLY A 159 37.63 -11.42 3.18
CA GLY A 159 37.69 -11.77 4.60
C GLY A 159 36.41 -12.49 5.06
N GLU A 160 35.64 -11.83 5.92
CA GLU A 160 34.37 -12.36 6.46
C GLU A 160 33.18 -11.93 5.58
N PRO A 161 32.13 -12.76 5.43
CA PRO A 161 30.88 -12.36 4.78
C PRO A 161 30.23 -11.15 5.44
N SER A 162 29.59 -10.31 4.64
CA SER A 162 28.85 -9.15 5.15
C SER A 162 27.67 -9.59 5.99
N ALA A 163 27.49 -8.96 7.16
CA ALA A 163 26.27 -9.12 7.97
C ALA A 163 24.98 -8.72 7.22
N LYS A 164 25.12 -8.00 6.10
CA LYS A 164 24.02 -7.54 5.25
C LYS A 164 23.75 -8.48 4.06
N ALA A 165 24.56 -9.51 3.86
CA ALA A 165 24.41 -10.44 2.76
C ALA A 165 23.04 -11.14 2.82
N ILE A 166 22.38 -11.25 1.68
CA ILE A 166 21.02 -11.82 1.56
C ILE A 166 21.00 -13.14 0.80
N ASP A 167 22.16 -13.74 0.52
CA ASP A 167 22.25 -15.03 -0.19
C ASP A 167 21.45 -16.13 0.51
N ARG A 168 21.32 -16.07 1.83
CA ARG A 168 20.51 -17.01 2.62
C ARG A 168 19.02 -17.00 2.29
N LEU A 169 18.53 -15.96 1.60
CA LEU A 169 17.12 -15.82 1.23
C LEU A 169 16.74 -16.62 -0.03
N PHE A 170 17.74 -17.12 -0.77
CA PHE A 170 17.55 -17.79 -2.04
C PHE A 170 17.80 -19.30 -1.93
N THR A 171 16.95 -20.11 -2.55
CA THR A 171 17.15 -21.56 -2.68
C THR A 171 18.32 -21.85 -3.63
N ALA A 172 18.81 -23.09 -3.65
CA ALA A 172 19.90 -23.48 -4.55
C ALA A 172 19.49 -23.31 -6.04
N GLU A 173 18.25 -23.66 -6.37
CA GLU A 173 17.69 -23.51 -7.72
C GLU A 173 17.56 -22.04 -8.12
N GLU A 174 17.10 -21.19 -7.20
CA GLU A 174 17.03 -19.75 -7.42
C GLU A 174 18.43 -19.17 -7.64
N LYS A 175 19.42 -19.55 -6.81
CA LYS A 175 20.80 -19.10 -7.00
C LYS A 175 21.36 -19.48 -8.36
N ALA A 176 21.18 -20.74 -8.77
CA ALA A 176 21.61 -21.19 -10.09
C ALA A 176 20.92 -20.41 -11.23
N ARG A 177 19.61 -20.15 -11.10
CA ARG A 177 18.84 -19.36 -12.09
C ARG A 177 19.36 -17.94 -12.27
N TYR A 178 19.82 -17.30 -11.20
CA TYR A 178 20.31 -15.92 -11.22
C TYR A 178 21.84 -15.80 -11.26
N GLY A 179 22.58 -16.91 -11.31
CA GLY A 179 24.04 -16.92 -11.30
C GLY A 179 24.65 -16.42 -9.98
N LEU A 180 23.96 -16.68 -8.86
CA LEU A 180 24.37 -16.32 -7.49
C LEU A 180 25.06 -17.47 -6.74
N ASP A 181 25.49 -18.50 -7.46
CA ASP A 181 26.03 -19.76 -6.94
C ASP A 181 27.58 -19.83 -6.97
N LYS A 182 28.26 -18.75 -7.37
CA LYS A 182 29.73 -18.72 -7.41
C LYS A 182 30.30 -18.84 -5.99
N PRO A 183 31.24 -19.79 -5.75
CA PRO A 183 31.90 -19.91 -4.46
C PRO A 183 32.67 -18.63 -4.10
N GLY A 184 32.57 -18.20 -2.84
CA GLY A 184 33.27 -17.02 -2.34
C GLY A 184 32.70 -15.69 -2.82
N TYR A 185 31.47 -15.66 -3.34
CA TYR A 185 30.73 -14.45 -3.66
C TYR A 185 29.51 -14.29 -2.75
N GLU A 186 29.08 -13.05 -2.54
CA GLU A 186 27.91 -12.68 -1.74
C GLU A 186 27.07 -11.63 -2.46
N LEU A 187 25.76 -11.68 -2.25
CA LEU A 187 24.78 -10.71 -2.70
C LEU A 187 24.44 -9.75 -1.56
N VAL A 188 24.85 -8.49 -1.71
CA VAL A 188 24.70 -7.48 -0.67
C VAL A 188 23.78 -6.35 -1.16
N PRO A 189 22.74 -5.96 -0.40
CA PRO A 189 21.91 -4.83 -0.76
C PRO A 189 22.69 -3.52 -0.60
N SER A 190 22.55 -2.64 -1.58
CA SER A 190 23.02 -1.25 -1.48
C SER A 190 22.32 -0.52 -0.31
N GLN A 191 22.88 0.62 0.10
CA GLN A 191 22.25 1.45 1.10
C GLN A 191 20.85 1.94 0.66
N ARG A 192 20.65 2.17 -0.65
CA ARG A 192 19.35 2.55 -1.21
C ARG A 192 18.30 1.47 -1.04
N ALA A 193 18.67 0.19 -1.25
CA ALA A 193 17.78 -0.94 -0.99
C ALA A 193 17.40 -1.03 0.51
N GLN A 194 18.39 -0.91 1.39
CA GLN A 194 18.16 -0.93 2.84
C GLN A 194 17.24 0.20 3.29
N ASP A 195 17.53 1.44 2.87
CA ASP A 195 16.72 2.60 3.20
C ASP A 195 15.29 2.45 2.66
N LEU A 196 15.12 1.98 1.41
CA LEU A 196 13.80 1.72 0.82
C LEU A 196 12.99 0.71 1.65
N VAL A 197 13.59 -0.40 2.08
CA VAL A 197 12.91 -1.37 2.95
C VAL A 197 12.53 -0.73 4.29
N GLN A 198 13.41 0.08 4.89
CA GLN A 198 13.09 0.80 6.13
C GLN A 198 11.92 1.77 5.94
N TYR A 199 11.82 2.43 4.78
CA TYR A 199 10.66 3.25 4.45
C TYR A 199 9.39 2.41 4.37
N LEU A 200 9.38 1.32 3.61
CA LEU A 200 8.22 0.44 3.48
C LEU A 200 7.76 -0.09 4.85
N LEU A 201 8.70 -0.50 5.71
CA LEU A 201 8.40 -0.97 7.05
C LEU A 201 7.92 0.12 8.01
N SER A 202 8.28 1.38 7.75
CA SER A 202 7.76 2.52 8.51
C SER A 202 6.32 2.91 8.14
N LEU A 203 5.80 2.42 7.01
CA LEU A 203 4.41 2.61 6.60
C LEU A 203 3.49 1.72 7.43
N ASN A 204 3.20 2.17 8.64
CA ASN A 204 2.36 1.49 9.60
C ASN A 204 1.44 2.51 10.30
N ASP A 205 0.17 2.45 9.94
CA ASP A 205 -0.90 3.32 10.42
C ASP A 205 -1.92 2.54 11.27
N SER A 206 -1.48 1.50 11.98
CA SER A 206 -2.34 0.65 12.83
C SER A 206 -2.88 1.31 14.10
N TYR A 207 -2.60 2.60 14.34
CA TYR A 207 -3.16 3.37 15.45
C TYR A 207 -4.54 3.92 15.10
N THR A 208 -5.39 4.12 16.12
CA THR A 208 -6.76 4.62 15.95
C THR A 208 -6.86 6.11 16.25
N TYR A 209 -7.67 6.84 15.47
CA TYR A 209 -7.96 8.25 15.74
C TYR A 209 -9.40 8.52 16.21
N PRO A 210 -9.63 9.56 17.04
CA PRO A 210 -10.97 9.93 17.50
C PRO A 210 -11.97 10.22 16.36
N GLU A 211 -11.51 10.75 15.23
CA GLU A 211 -12.35 11.03 14.05
C GLU A 211 -12.86 9.77 13.34
N GLU A 212 -12.20 8.63 13.50
CA GLU A 212 -12.59 7.36 12.86
C GLU A 212 -13.80 6.76 13.55
N ALA A 213 -13.85 6.85 14.88
CA ALA A 213 -15.00 6.46 15.69
C ALA A 213 -16.28 7.25 15.35
N ARG A 214 -16.14 8.46 14.79
CA ARG A 214 -17.29 9.29 14.37
C ARG A 214 -17.82 8.97 12.97
N ARG A 215 -17.06 8.22 12.16
CA ARG A 215 -17.35 7.97 10.74
C ARG A 215 -17.40 6.47 10.43
N VAL A 216 -17.98 5.69 11.33
CA VAL A 216 -18.22 4.25 11.13
C VAL A 216 -19.07 4.05 9.88
N TYR A 217 -18.57 3.23 8.96
CA TYR A 217 -19.37 2.81 7.81
C TYR A 217 -20.39 1.79 8.27
N VAL A 218 -21.65 2.03 7.94
CA VAL A 218 -22.74 1.07 8.13
C VAL A 218 -23.06 0.53 6.75
N GLU A 219 -22.93 -0.79 6.58
CA GLU A 219 -23.33 -1.43 5.33
C GLU A 219 -24.81 -1.13 5.05
N PRO A 220 -25.16 -0.70 3.82
CA PRO A 220 -26.54 -0.58 3.45
C PRO A 220 -27.23 -1.95 3.57
N PRO A 221 -28.49 -2.00 4.00
CA PRO A 221 -29.21 -3.27 4.09
C PRO A 221 -29.20 -3.97 2.73
N PRO A 222 -29.14 -5.31 2.71
CA PRO A 222 -29.15 -6.05 1.46
C PRO A 222 -30.39 -5.67 0.65
N PRO A 223 -30.29 -5.63 -0.69
CA PRO A 223 -31.45 -5.38 -1.53
C PRO A 223 -32.53 -6.40 -1.16
N LYS A 224 -33.76 -5.91 -0.97
CA LYS A 224 -34.91 -6.80 -0.74
C LYS A 224 -35.01 -7.73 -1.94
N THR A 225 -34.72 -9.01 -1.72
CA THR A 225 -34.98 -10.03 -2.72
C THR A 225 -36.48 -10.22 -2.78
N ASP A 226 -37.15 -9.52 -3.69
CA ASP A 226 -38.49 -9.91 -4.12
C ASP A 226 -38.35 -11.22 -4.90
N LYS A 227 -38.22 -12.34 -4.17
CA LYS A 227 -38.37 -13.67 -4.76
C LYS A 227 -39.83 -13.76 -5.22
N PRO A 228 -40.11 -14.00 -6.51
CA PRO A 228 -41.41 -14.53 -6.89
C PRO A 228 -41.59 -15.86 -6.16
N ALA A 229 -42.76 -16.06 -5.56
CA ALA A 229 -43.12 -17.29 -4.86
C ALA A 229 -42.86 -18.51 -5.73
N ASP A 230 -42.37 -19.58 -5.10
CA ASP A 230 -42.13 -20.91 -5.67
C ASP A 230 -43.17 -21.29 -6.73
N ALA A 231 -42.72 -21.41 -7.98
CA ALA A 231 -43.36 -22.31 -8.92
C ALA A 231 -42.88 -23.72 -8.56
N THR A 232 -43.73 -24.44 -7.83
CA THR A 232 -43.62 -25.88 -7.54
C THR A 232 -43.37 -26.65 -8.84
N VAL A 233 -42.13 -27.09 -9.06
CA VAL A 233 -41.82 -28.13 -10.06
C VAL A 233 -42.13 -29.46 -9.40
N GLN A 234 -43.18 -30.13 -9.89
CA GLN A 234 -43.54 -31.49 -9.49
C GLN A 234 -42.40 -32.48 -9.82
N PRO A 235 -42.12 -33.47 -8.97
CA PRO A 235 -41.07 -34.46 -9.24
C PRO A 235 -41.48 -35.41 -10.37
N ALA A 236 -40.59 -35.59 -11.35
CA ALA A 236 -40.75 -36.55 -12.43
C ALA A 236 -40.59 -38.00 -11.91
N ASP A 237 -41.47 -38.88 -12.37
CA ASP A 237 -41.53 -40.29 -12.04
C ASP A 237 -40.23 -41.05 -12.38
N LYS A 238 -39.91 -42.00 -11.50
CA LYS A 238 -38.76 -42.90 -11.56
C LYS A 238 -38.89 -43.88 -12.74
N ALA A 239 -37.81 -44.07 -13.48
CA ALA A 239 -37.58 -45.28 -14.27
C ALA A 239 -36.25 -45.93 -13.81
N GLU A 240 -36.36 -47.17 -13.33
CA GLU A 240 -35.26 -48.09 -12.98
C GLU A 240 -34.55 -48.67 -14.23
N PRO A 241 -33.39 -49.35 -14.09
CA PRO A 241 -32.34 -49.31 -15.10
C PRO A 241 -32.15 -50.58 -15.94
N ALA A 242 -31.49 -50.33 -17.08
CA ALA A 242 -30.50 -51.14 -17.79
C ALA A 242 -30.82 -52.58 -18.24
N THR A 243 -30.83 -52.76 -19.56
CA THR A 243 -30.11 -53.86 -20.24
C THR A 243 -29.69 -53.42 -21.65
N LYS A 244 -28.39 -53.47 -21.95
CA LYS A 244 -27.90 -53.64 -23.32
C LYS A 244 -27.09 -54.92 -23.35
N GLU A 245 -27.65 -55.92 -24.02
CA GLU A 245 -26.98 -57.14 -24.41
C GLU A 245 -25.97 -56.90 -25.53
N ASP A 246 -24.98 -57.77 -25.50
CA ASP A 246 -23.85 -57.95 -26.41
C ASP A 246 -24.22 -58.42 -27.83
N LYS A 247 -23.21 -58.26 -28.72
CA LYS A 247 -22.95 -58.92 -30.02
C LYS A 247 -23.79 -58.42 -31.21
N LYS A 248 -23.17 -58.10 -32.36
CA LYS A 248 -22.08 -58.78 -33.05
C LYS A 248 -21.38 -57.82 -34.03
#